data_AF-A0A091HJU3-F1
#
_entry.id   AF-A0A091HJU3-F1
#
_cell.length_a   1.000
_cell.length_b   1.000
_cell.length_c   1.000
_cell.angle_alpha   90.00
_cell.angle_beta   90.00
_cell.angle_gamma   90.00
#
_symmetry.space_group_name_H-M   'P 1'
#
loop_
_entity.id
_entity.type
_entity.pdbx_description
1 polymer ?
#
loop_
_entity_poly.entity_id
_entity_poly.type
_entity_poly.pdbx_seq_one_letter_code
_entity_poly.pdbx_strand_id
1 'polypeptide(L)'
;ELYTSERVVVLVSCVLSFLGSSVLVCTHALWPELRTRPRQLLLYLSLADLLSALSYFYGVLQDFDRTSWDCVLQGALSTFSNTSSFFWTMAIALYLYITIVRGSPTGTGLLCCFHVVSWGVPLGITAAAVALKKIGYDASNVSVGWCWVNLDAEDRLLWMLLTGKVWEILAYVTLPVLYILIKKHINRAVSILLSLSEYRPILSRAPAFQPRTSIADKKLILIPVIFIILRIWSTVRFILTLCNSPAVRNSVLVVLH
;
A
#
# COMPACT_ATOMS: atom_id res chain seq x y z
N GLU A 1 4.26 23.84 11.54
CA GLU A 1 3.29 24.54 10.66
C GLU A 1 3.63 24.22 9.20
N LEU A 2 2.65 23.79 8.41
CA LEU A 2 2.81 23.60 6.96
C LEU A 2 2.67 24.93 6.23
N TYR A 3 3.46 25.13 5.17
CA TYR A 3 3.23 26.24 4.25
C TYR A 3 1.94 26.03 3.45
N THR A 4 1.28 27.13 3.06
CA THR A 4 0.02 27.11 2.28
C THR A 4 0.15 26.28 0.99
N SER A 5 1.31 26.36 0.32
CA SER A 5 1.59 25.57 -0.88
C SER A 5 1.59 24.06 -0.60
N GLU A 6 2.17 23.63 0.53
CA GLU A 6 2.22 22.22 0.94
C GLU A 6 0.81 21.70 1.22
N ARG A 7 -0.02 22.48 1.92
CA ARG A 7 -1.43 22.13 2.19
C ARG A 7 -2.22 21.91 0.91
N VAL A 8 -2.09 22.82 -0.06
CA VAL A 8 -2.80 22.71 -1.35
C VAL A 8 -2.41 21.43 -2.08
N VAL A 9 -1.11 21.11 -2.15
CA VAL A 9 -0.64 19.88 -2.83
C VAL A 9 -1.18 18.63 -2.14
N VAL A 10 -1.15 18.58 -0.81
CA VAL A 10 -1.69 17.44 -0.05
C VAL A 10 -3.19 17.28 -0.25
N LEU A 11 -3.97 18.38 -0.20
CA LEU A 11 -5.41 18.33 -0.41
C LEU A 11 -5.77 17.85 -1.82
N VAL A 12 -5.08 18.34 -2.85
CA VAL A 12 -5.27 17.88 -4.24
C VAL A 12 -4.95 16.40 -4.36
N SER A 13 -3.84 15.94 -3.76
CA SER A 13 -3.47 14.51 -3.74
C SER A 13 -4.53 13.64 -3.04
N CYS A 14 -5.06 14.10 -1.91
CA CYS A 14 -6.12 13.41 -1.18
C CYS A 14 -7.41 13.32 -2.01
N VAL A 15 -7.81 14.40 -2.69
CA VAL A 15 -9.00 14.42 -3.56
C VAL A 15 -8.82 13.47 -4.74
N LEU A 16 -7.68 13.50 -5.42
CA LEU A 16 -7.39 12.59 -6.54
C LEU A 16 -7.41 11.12 -6.08
N SER A 17 -6.83 10.83 -4.92
CA SER A 17 -6.83 9.49 -4.33
C SER A 17 -8.23 9.04 -3.92
N PHE A 18 -9.03 9.93 -3.33
CA PHE A 18 -10.43 9.67 -2.99
C PHE A 18 -11.26 9.36 -4.24
N LEU A 19 -11.13 10.18 -5.30
CA LEU A 19 -11.83 9.98 -6.57
C LEU A 19 -11.39 8.66 -7.24
N GLY A 20 -10.09 8.40 -7.30
CA GLY A 20 -9.55 7.16 -7.88
C GLY A 20 -10.04 5.90 -7.17
N SER A 21 -9.97 5.88 -5.84
CA SER A 21 -10.48 4.76 -5.03
C SER A 21 -12.00 4.61 -5.15
N SER A 22 -12.74 5.72 -5.15
CA SER A 22 -14.21 5.69 -5.32
C SER A 22 -14.61 5.13 -6.68
N VAL A 23 -13.92 5.51 -7.75
CA VAL A 23 -14.15 4.95 -9.09
C VAL A 23 -13.94 3.44 -9.07
N LEU A 24 -12.86 2.93 -8.46
CA LEU A 24 -12.61 1.49 -8.36
C LEU A 24 -13.71 0.75 -7.60
N VAL A 25 -14.17 1.32 -6.48
CA VAL A 25 -15.25 0.75 -5.66
C VAL A 25 -16.57 0.74 -6.44
N CYS A 26 -16.95 1.87 -7.03
CA CYS A 26 -18.17 2.01 -7.83
C CYS A 26 -18.16 1.08 -9.04
N THR A 27 -17.03 0.98 -9.75
CA THR A 27 -16.91 0.08 -10.89
C THR A 27 -17.05 -1.39 -10.48
N HIS A 28 -16.51 -1.78 -9.34
CA HIS A 28 -16.69 -3.15 -8.85
C HIS A 28 -18.15 -3.44 -8.41
N ALA A 29 -18.83 -2.45 -7.84
CA ALA A 29 -20.22 -2.58 -7.41
C ALA A 29 -21.19 -2.69 -8.60
N LEU A 30 -21.06 -1.78 -9.57
CA LEU A 30 -21.98 -1.62 -10.69
C LEU A 30 -21.82 -2.68 -11.80
N TRP A 31 -20.64 -3.29 -11.95
CA TRP A 31 -20.39 -4.30 -12.99
C TRP A 31 -20.05 -5.68 -12.39
N PRO A 32 -21.04 -6.59 -12.27
CA PRO A 32 -20.85 -7.95 -11.75
C PRO A 32 -19.79 -8.76 -12.51
N GLU A 33 -19.68 -8.54 -13.82
CA GLU A 33 -18.70 -9.19 -14.71
C GLU A 33 -17.24 -8.92 -14.31
N LEU A 34 -16.98 -7.86 -13.53
CA LEU A 34 -15.65 -7.47 -13.07
C LEU A 34 -15.30 -8.04 -11.69
N ARG A 35 -16.15 -8.87 -11.07
CA ARG A 35 -15.93 -9.40 -9.71
C ARG A 35 -14.99 -10.61 -9.68
N THR A 36 -13.84 -10.50 -10.35
CA THR A 36 -12.79 -11.52 -10.30
C THR A 36 -12.01 -11.44 -8.97
N ARG A 37 -11.43 -12.55 -8.52
CA ARG A 37 -10.67 -12.59 -7.25
C ARG A 37 -9.57 -11.52 -7.15
N PRO A 38 -8.71 -11.28 -8.17
CA PRO A 38 -7.73 -10.19 -8.09
C PRO A 38 -8.37 -8.81 -7.93
N ARG A 39 -9.51 -8.56 -8.57
CA ARG A 39 -10.23 -7.28 -8.49
C ARG A 39 -10.90 -7.10 -7.14
N GLN A 40 -11.36 -8.17 -6.50
CA GLN A 40 -11.84 -8.15 -5.11
C GLN A 40 -10.71 -7.79 -4.13
N LEU A 41 -9.51 -8.34 -4.31
CA LEU A 41 -8.37 -7.97 -3.46
C LEU A 41 -7.98 -6.49 -3.64
N LEU A 42 -8.00 -6.00 -4.89
CA LEU A 42 -7.80 -4.58 -5.19
C LEU A 42 -8.88 -3.70 -4.57
N LEU A 43 -10.14 -4.15 -4.51
CA LEU A 43 -11.21 -3.42 -3.83
C LEU A 43 -10.88 -3.19 -2.35
N TYR A 44 -10.42 -4.22 -1.63
CA TYR A 44 -10.08 -4.09 -0.22
C TYR A 44 -8.89 -3.16 0.01
N LEU A 45 -7.89 -3.20 -0.88
CA LEU A 45 -6.80 -2.22 -0.90
C LEU A 45 -7.34 -0.79 -1.13
N SER A 46 -8.19 -0.58 -2.13
CA SER A 46 -8.81 0.73 -2.40
C SER A 46 -9.64 1.26 -1.24
N LEU A 47 -10.31 0.38 -0.49
CA LEU A 47 -11.05 0.78 0.72
C LEU A 47 -10.11 1.26 1.83
N ALA A 48 -8.97 0.58 2.04
CA ALA A 48 -7.95 1.03 2.98
C ALA A 48 -7.36 2.39 2.54
N ASP A 49 -7.03 2.54 1.25
CA ASP A 49 -6.50 3.79 0.71
C ASP A 49 -7.50 4.95 0.79
N LEU A 50 -8.80 4.67 0.63
CA LEU A 50 -9.88 5.65 0.81
C LEU A 50 -9.92 6.16 2.25
N LEU A 51 -9.82 5.26 3.24
CA LEU A 51 -9.77 5.63 4.66
C LEU A 51 -8.51 6.47 4.97
N SER A 52 -7.36 6.12 4.39
CA SER A 52 -6.14 6.92 4.52
C SER A 52 -6.33 8.33 3.95
N ALA A 53 -6.88 8.45 2.74
CA ALA A 53 -7.11 9.73 2.09
C ALA A 53 -8.07 10.62 2.90
N LEU A 54 -9.16 10.05 3.44
CA LEU A 54 -10.08 10.76 4.32
C LEU A 54 -9.40 11.23 5.61
N SER A 55 -8.59 10.37 6.23
CA SER A 55 -7.85 10.68 7.45
C SER A 55 -6.85 11.82 7.24
N TYR A 56 -6.10 11.79 6.14
CA TYR A 56 -5.13 12.85 5.83
C TYR A 56 -5.79 14.15 5.43
N PHE A 57 -6.87 14.08 4.63
CA PHE A 57 -7.65 15.25 4.27
C PHE A 57 -8.20 15.95 5.52
N TYR A 58 -8.78 15.19 6.46
CA TYR A 58 -9.25 15.73 7.72
C TYR A 58 -8.11 16.36 8.54
N GLY A 59 -6.96 15.69 8.65
CA GLY A 59 -5.83 16.22 9.41
C GLY A 59 -5.26 17.53 8.84
N VAL A 60 -5.20 17.69 7.52
CA VAL A 60 -4.77 18.97 6.91
C VAL A 60 -5.76 20.10 7.17
N LEU A 61 -7.06 19.81 7.17
CA LEU A 61 -8.09 20.82 7.45
C LEU A 61 -8.07 21.27 8.92
N GLN A 62 -7.82 20.34 9.84
CA GLN A 62 -7.84 20.61 11.27
C GLN A 62 -6.56 21.29 11.77
N ASP A 63 -5.41 21.00 11.16
CA ASP A 63 -4.11 21.63 11.48
C ASP A 63 -3.78 21.56 12.98
N PHE A 64 -3.59 20.33 13.48
CA PHE A 64 -3.43 20.08 14.92
C PHE A 64 -2.22 20.82 15.53
N ASP A 65 -2.44 21.36 16.73
CA ASP A 65 -1.42 22.03 17.56
C ASP A 65 -1.14 21.29 18.88
N ARG A 66 -1.99 20.31 19.25
CA ARG A 66 -1.89 19.52 20.48
C ARG A 66 -2.57 18.17 20.34
N THR A 67 -2.31 17.28 21.30
CA THR A 67 -3.03 16.00 21.39
C THR A 67 -4.46 16.23 21.88
N SER A 68 -5.42 15.92 21.02
CA SER A 68 -6.87 15.98 21.24
C SER A 68 -7.55 14.68 20.79
N TRP A 69 -8.84 14.50 21.08
CA TRP A 69 -9.55 13.25 20.74
C TRP A 69 -9.64 13.02 19.22
N ASP A 70 -9.83 14.09 18.45
CA ASP A 70 -9.88 14.11 16.99
C ASP A 70 -8.50 13.87 16.37
N CYS A 71 -7.42 14.36 17.01
CA CYS A 71 -6.04 14.02 16.66
C CYS A 71 -5.76 12.53 16.85
N VAL A 72 -6.15 11.95 18.00
CA VAL A 72 -5.98 10.51 18.25
C VAL A 72 -6.80 9.68 17.27
N LEU A 73 -8.04 10.11 16.95
CA LEU A 73 -8.88 9.43 15.97
C LEU A 73 -8.26 9.47 14.56
N GLN A 74 -7.75 10.62 14.13
CA GLN A 74 -7.05 10.80 12.86
C GLN A 74 -5.77 9.93 12.79
N GLY A 75 -4.97 9.94 13.85
CA GLY A 75 -3.76 9.11 13.94
C GLY A 75 -4.08 7.61 13.96
N ALA A 76 -5.15 7.21 14.65
CA ALA A 76 -5.59 5.81 14.68
C ALA A 76 -6.11 5.36 13.31
N LEU A 77 -6.96 6.16 12.67
CA LEU A 77 -7.54 5.84 11.36
C LEU A 77 -6.45 5.71 10.30
N SER A 78 -5.55 6.70 10.20
CA SER A 78 -4.42 6.66 9.27
C SER A 78 -3.46 5.49 9.58
N THR A 79 -3.17 5.20 10.85
CA THR A 79 -2.31 4.06 11.22
C THR A 79 -2.92 2.73 10.78
N PHE A 80 -4.20 2.52 11.09
CA PHE A 80 -4.93 1.31 10.71
C PHE A 80 -4.99 1.16 9.19
N SER A 81 -5.40 2.21 8.48
CA SER A 81 -5.62 2.18 7.05
C SER A 81 -4.31 1.98 6.27
N ASN A 82 -3.24 2.70 6.61
CA ASN A 82 -1.94 2.52 5.95
C ASN A 82 -1.35 1.13 6.20
N THR A 83 -1.41 0.65 7.45
CA THR A 83 -0.91 -0.68 7.77
C THR A 83 -1.70 -1.72 7.00
N SER A 84 -3.03 -1.63 6.98
CA SER A 84 -3.89 -2.49 6.16
C SER A 84 -3.54 -2.45 4.67
N SER A 85 -3.28 -1.27 4.09
CA SER A 85 -2.85 -1.15 2.70
C SER A 85 -1.55 -1.93 2.41
N PHE A 86 -0.57 -1.92 3.33
CA PHE A 86 0.65 -2.72 3.16
C PHE A 86 0.35 -4.21 3.14
N PHE A 87 -0.46 -4.69 4.09
CA PHE A 87 -0.86 -6.10 4.16
C PHE A 87 -1.65 -6.54 2.92
N TRP A 88 -2.62 -5.74 2.46
CA TRP A 88 -3.35 -6.03 1.22
C TRP A 88 -2.44 -6.04 -0.01
N THR A 89 -1.48 -5.12 -0.10
CA THR A 89 -0.50 -5.11 -1.19
C THR A 89 0.34 -6.40 -1.22
N MET A 90 0.83 -6.84 -0.05
CA MET A 90 1.55 -8.10 0.07
C MET A 90 0.66 -9.32 -0.23
N ALA A 91 -0.59 -9.32 0.21
CA ALA A 91 -1.57 -10.37 -0.06
C ALA A 91 -1.87 -10.50 -1.57
N ILE A 92 -2.01 -9.38 -2.29
CA ILE A 92 -2.17 -9.37 -3.74
C ILE A 92 -0.94 -9.99 -4.43
N ALA A 93 0.26 -9.59 -4.04
CA ALA A 93 1.49 -10.13 -4.61
C ALA A 93 1.61 -11.64 -4.38
N LEU A 94 1.29 -12.11 -3.16
CA LEU A 94 1.29 -13.52 -2.81
C LEU A 94 0.20 -14.30 -3.58
N TYR A 95 -1.01 -13.74 -3.70
CA TYR A 95 -2.09 -14.33 -4.49
C TYR A 95 -1.67 -14.54 -5.94
N LEU A 96 -1.07 -13.51 -6.56
CA LEU A 96 -0.57 -13.58 -7.94
C LEU A 96 0.53 -14.63 -8.07
N TYR A 97 1.46 -14.69 -7.12
CA TYR A 97 2.51 -15.71 -7.11
C TYR A 97 1.94 -17.12 -7.03
N ILE A 98 1.03 -17.40 -6.10
CA ILE A 98 0.42 -18.73 -5.94
C ILE A 98 -0.35 -19.12 -7.20
N THR A 99 -1.14 -18.20 -7.74
CA THR A 99 -1.99 -18.48 -8.90
C THR A 99 -1.18 -18.68 -10.18
N ILE A 100 -0.16 -17.83 -10.43
CA ILE A 100 0.61 -17.84 -11.68
C ILE A 100 1.76 -18.85 -11.65
N VAL A 101 2.49 -18.93 -10.55
CA VAL A 101 3.72 -19.73 -10.46
C VAL A 101 3.43 -21.14 -9.96
N ARG A 102 2.57 -21.28 -8.94
CA ARG A 102 2.22 -22.61 -8.41
C ARG A 102 1.05 -23.26 -9.12
N GLY A 103 0.26 -22.50 -9.89
CA GLY A 103 -0.94 -23.00 -10.55
C GLY A 103 -1.99 -23.57 -9.60
N SER A 104 -1.88 -23.27 -8.30
CA SER A 104 -2.75 -23.83 -7.27
C SER A 104 -4.04 -23.05 -7.20
N PRO A 105 -5.22 -23.71 -7.21
CA PRO A 105 -6.48 -23.02 -6.98
C PRO A 105 -6.46 -22.39 -5.59
N THR A 106 -6.77 -21.10 -5.52
CA THR A 106 -6.87 -20.36 -4.27
C THR A 106 -8.24 -20.58 -3.66
N GLY A 107 -8.30 -21.45 -2.66
CA GLY A 107 -9.53 -21.77 -1.94
C GLY A 107 -10.02 -20.64 -1.03
N THR A 108 -11.27 -20.75 -0.57
CA THR A 108 -11.92 -19.79 0.34
C THR A 108 -11.12 -19.57 1.63
N GLY A 109 -10.44 -20.60 2.14
CA GLY A 109 -9.61 -20.51 3.35
C GLY A 109 -8.44 -19.53 3.23
N LEU A 110 -7.77 -19.46 2.07
CA LEU A 110 -6.67 -18.51 1.85
C LEU A 110 -7.17 -17.07 1.85
N LEU A 111 -8.34 -16.82 1.25
CA LEU A 111 -8.96 -15.50 1.25
C LEU A 111 -9.40 -15.09 2.65
N CYS A 112 -9.97 -16.01 3.43
CA CYS A 112 -10.28 -15.77 4.83
C CYS A 112 -9.01 -15.39 5.62
N CYS A 113 -7.90 -16.11 5.39
CA CYS A 113 -6.61 -15.77 5.97
C CYS A 113 -6.16 -14.35 5.58
N PHE A 114 -6.27 -13.97 4.30
CA PHE A 114 -5.96 -12.59 3.88
C PHE A 114 -6.83 -11.55 4.57
N HIS A 115 -8.12 -11.80 4.77
CA HIS A 115 -8.97 -10.87 5.52
C HIS A 115 -8.57 -10.75 6.99
N VAL A 116 -8.37 -11.88 7.66
CA VAL A 116 -8.00 -11.91 9.09
C VAL A 116 -6.66 -11.21 9.30
N VAL A 117 -5.68 -11.48 8.44
CA VAL A 117 -4.35 -10.88 8.57
C VAL A 117 -4.38 -9.41 8.16
N SER A 118 -4.92 -9.06 7.00
CA SER A 118 -4.86 -7.70 6.46
C SER A 118 -5.78 -6.71 7.17
N TRP A 119 -6.82 -7.14 7.86
CA TRP A 119 -7.64 -6.25 8.69
C TRP A 119 -7.38 -6.42 10.18
N GLY A 120 -7.30 -7.67 10.65
CA GLY A 120 -7.21 -7.98 12.06
C GLY A 120 -5.88 -7.58 12.69
N VAL A 121 -4.75 -7.86 12.03
CA VAL A 121 -3.43 -7.49 12.57
C VAL A 121 -3.28 -5.96 12.65
N PRO A 122 -3.56 -5.17 11.59
CA PRO A 122 -3.57 -3.71 11.69
C PRO A 122 -4.52 -3.18 12.76
N LEU A 123 -5.74 -3.72 12.85
CA LEU A 123 -6.71 -3.29 13.86
C LEU A 123 -6.19 -3.54 15.28
N GLY A 124 -5.61 -4.72 15.52
CA GLY A 124 -5.03 -5.08 16.82
C GLY A 124 -3.87 -4.18 17.22
N ILE A 125 -2.96 -3.89 16.27
CA ILE A 125 -1.83 -2.98 16.50
C ILE A 125 -2.33 -1.56 16.82
N THR A 126 -3.26 -1.03 16.02
CA THR A 126 -3.82 0.31 16.23
C THR A 126 -4.59 0.38 17.54
N ALA A 127 -5.42 -0.60 17.85
CA ALA A 127 -6.19 -0.64 19.10
C ALA A 127 -5.25 -0.68 20.32
N ALA A 128 -4.18 -1.48 20.27
CA ALA A 128 -3.17 -1.52 21.32
C ALA A 128 -2.45 -0.16 21.47
N ALA A 129 -2.08 0.47 20.35
CA ALA A 129 -1.42 1.77 20.35
C ALA A 129 -2.33 2.87 20.96
N VAL A 130 -3.63 2.85 20.67
CA VAL A 130 -4.62 3.77 21.26
C VAL A 130 -4.82 3.47 22.75
N ALA A 131 -5.02 2.21 23.13
CA ALA A 131 -5.26 1.81 24.51
C ALA A 131 -4.07 2.17 25.44
N LEU A 132 -2.85 2.05 24.92
CA LEU A 132 -1.62 2.41 25.62
C LEU A 132 -1.25 3.90 25.47
N LYS A 133 -2.13 4.73 24.90
CA LYS A 133 -1.96 6.18 24.70
C LYS A 133 -0.67 6.53 23.96
N LYS A 134 -0.29 5.71 22.98
CA LYS A 134 0.91 5.87 22.17
C LYS A 134 0.67 6.70 20.91
N ILE A 135 -0.58 6.90 20.51
CA ILE A 135 -0.97 7.81 19.41
C ILE A 135 -1.25 9.20 19.97
N GLY A 136 -0.71 10.23 19.33
CA GLY A 136 -0.92 11.63 19.69
C GLY A 136 -0.30 12.59 18.69
N TYR A 137 -0.20 13.85 19.10
CA TYR A 137 0.45 14.89 18.31
C TYR A 137 1.96 14.67 18.30
N ASP A 138 2.57 14.58 17.11
CA ASP A 138 4.01 14.35 16.93
C ASP A 138 4.79 15.62 16.52
N ALA A 139 4.15 16.79 16.67
CA ALA A 139 4.69 18.10 16.29
C ALA A 139 5.14 18.20 14.83
N SER A 140 4.57 17.38 13.94
CA SER A 140 5.00 17.26 12.53
C SER A 140 6.47 16.89 12.33
N ASN A 141 7.13 16.32 13.35
CA ASN A 141 8.52 15.89 13.24
C ASN A 141 8.64 14.66 12.33
N VAL A 142 7.63 13.78 12.34
CA VAL A 142 7.65 12.55 11.53
C VAL A 142 6.48 12.47 10.56
N SER A 143 5.30 12.98 10.95
CA SER A 143 4.14 13.16 10.09
C SER A 143 4.01 14.64 9.62
N VAL A 144 3.19 14.93 8.62
CA VAL A 144 3.11 16.27 8.01
C VAL A 144 1.81 16.95 8.42
N GLY A 145 1.78 17.57 9.60
CA GLY A 145 0.55 18.18 10.12
C GLY A 145 -0.51 17.16 10.50
N TRP A 146 -0.12 15.90 10.70
CA TRP A 146 -1.01 14.82 11.13
C TRP A 146 -0.66 14.37 12.53
N CYS A 147 -1.48 13.48 13.08
CA CYS A 147 -1.19 12.83 14.34
C CYS A 147 -0.68 11.41 14.07
N TRP A 148 0.31 10.99 14.84
CA TRP A 148 0.88 9.65 14.74
C TRP A 148 1.43 9.19 16.10
N VAL A 149 2.51 8.42 16.12
CA VAL A 149 3.12 7.94 17.38
C VAL A 149 3.72 9.12 18.13
N ASN A 150 3.35 9.26 19.41
CA ASN A 150 3.89 10.27 20.29
C ASN A 150 5.40 10.05 20.55
N LEU A 151 6.21 11.07 20.27
CA LEU A 151 7.67 11.03 20.32
C LEU A 151 8.24 11.15 21.74
N ASP A 152 7.41 11.51 22.71
CA ASP A 152 7.80 11.62 24.13
C ASP A 152 7.73 10.27 24.86
N ALA A 153 7.22 9.22 24.21
CA ALA A 153 7.19 7.88 24.78
C ALA A 153 8.58 7.22 24.75
N GLU A 154 9.00 6.59 25.86
CA GLU A 154 10.27 5.84 25.94
C GLU A 154 10.36 4.74 24.86
N ASP A 155 9.25 4.04 24.60
CA ASP A 155 9.16 2.97 23.59
C ASP A 155 8.84 3.48 22.18
N ARG A 156 9.04 4.77 21.87
CA ARG A 156 8.61 5.37 20.59
C ARG A 156 9.09 4.59 19.37
N LEU A 157 10.32 4.09 19.38
CA LEU A 157 10.88 3.33 18.25
C LEU A 157 10.11 2.05 17.99
N LEU A 158 9.76 1.31 19.05
CA LEU A 158 8.98 0.09 18.94
C LEU A 158 7.61 0.39 18.31
N TRP A 159 6.94 1.43 18.79
CA TRP A 159 5.62 1.81 18.29
C TRP A 159 5.69 2.32 16.86
N MET A 160 6.67 3.15 16.49
CA MET A 160 6.87 3.60 15.11
C MET A 160 7.16 2.44 14.14
N LEU A 161 7.89 1.42 14.60
CA LEU A 161 8.12 0.20 13.83
C LEU A 161 6.84 -0.61 13.67
N LEU A 162 6.13 -0.89 14.76
CA LEU A 162 4.91 -1.70 14.75
C LEU A 162 3.75 -1.05 14.02
N THR A 163 3.57 0.26 14.13
CA THR A 163 2.45 1.01 13.52
C THR A 163 2.67 1.33 12.04
N GLY A 164 3.79 0.91 11.44
CA GLY A 164 3.98 1.07 10.00
C GLY A 164 5.35 0.68 9.47
N LYS A 165 6.44 1.16 10.08
CA LYS A 165 7.76 1.13 9.41
C LYS A 165 8.30 -0.27 9.15
N VAL A 166 8.04 -1.24 10.04
CA VAL A 166 8.46 -2.63 9.78
C VAL A 166 7.73 -3.22 8.58
N TRP A 167 6.43 -2.94 8.43
CA TRP A 167 5.60 -3.45 7.34
C TRP A 167 5.95 -2.80 6.00
N GLU A 168 6.29 -1.52 6.02
CA GLU A 168 6.81 -0.78 4.86
C GLU A 168 8.14 -1.40 4.36
N ILE A 169 9.09 -1.64 5.25
CA ILE A 169 10.39 -2.25 4.91
C ILE A 169 10.19 -3.68 4.39
N LEU A 170 9.32 -4.47 5.02
CA LEU A 170 8.98 -5.82 4.54
C LEU A 170 8.38 -5.76 3.13
N ALA A 171 7.54 -4.77 2.82
CA ALA A 171 6.98 -4.60 1.48
C ALA A 171 8.06 -4.26 0.44
N TYR A 172 9.07 -3.44 0.78
CA TYR A 172 10.19 -3.12 -0.12
C TYR A 172 11.00 -4.33 -0.54
N VAL A 173 11.04 -5.38 0.28
CA VAL A 173 11.79 -6.62 -0.03
C VAL A 173 10.87 -7.67 -0.65
N THR A 174 9.72 -7.91 -0.04
CA THR A 174 8.81 -9.00 -0.44
C THR A 174 8.20 -8.76 -1.83
N LEU A 175 7.79 -7.52 -2.14
CA LEU A 175 7.14 -7.22 -3.43
C LEU A 175 8.11 -7.44 -4.60
N PRO A 176 9.34 -6.87 -4.63
CA PRO A 176 10.27 -7.15 -5.72
C PRO A 176 10.58 -8.64 -5.86
N VAL A 177 10.81 -9.37 -4.76
CA VAL A 177 11.11 -10.80 -4.81
C VAL A 177 9.97 -11.58 -5.46
N LEU A 178 8.73 -11.41 -4.99
CA LEU A 178 7.57 -12.13 -5.54
C LEU A 178 7.33 -11.79 -7.02
N TYR A 179 7.43 -10.51 -7.39
CA TYR A 179 7.22 -10.08 -8.77
C TYR A 179 8.35 -10.54 -9.72
N ILE A 180 9.60 -10.60 -9.27
CA ILE A 180 10.71 -11.19 -10.03
C ILE A 180 10.46 -12.69 -10.26
N LEU A 181 10.02 -13.42 -9.24
CA LEU A 181 9.69 -14.85 -9.36
C LEU A 181 8.53 -15.10 -10.35
N ILE A 182 7.47 -14.29 -10.27
CA ILE A 182 6.35 -14.33 -11.22
C ILE A 182 6.85 -14.10 -12.64
N LYS A 183 7.64 -13.04 -12.84
CA LYS A 183 8.18 -12.70 -14.17
C LYS A 183 9.09 -13.79 -14.71
N LYS A 184 9.97 -14.36 -13.88
CA LYS A 184 10.86 -15.46 -14.28
C LYS A 184 10.04 -16.68 -14.75
N HIS A 185 8.95 -16.98 -14.05
CA HIS A 185 8.05 -18.07 -14.42
C HIS A 185 7.33 -17.79 -15.75
N ILE A 186 6.76 -16.59 -15.92
CA ILE A 186 6.09 -16.19 -17.17
C ILE A 186 7.06 -16.24 -18.35
N ASN A 187 8.26 -15.64 -18.21
CA ASN A 187 9.27 -15.63 -19.28
C ASN A 187 9.69 -17.05 -19.69
N ARG A 188 9.85 -17.96 -18.72
CA ARG A 188 10.16 -19.37 -18.99
C ARG A 188 9.01 -20.08 -19.70
N ALA A 189 7.77 -19.84 -19.29
CA ALA A 189 6.60 -20.42 -19.94
C ALA A 189 6.46 -19.91 -21.39
N VAL A 190 6.69 -18.62 -21.61
CA VAL A 190 6.67 -18.01 -22.95
C VAL A 190 7.80 -18.57 -23.82
N SER A 191 9.03 -18.70 -23.31
CA SER A 191 10.15 -19.23 -24.10
C SER A 191 9.91 -20.68 -24.54
N ILE A 192 9.36 -21.52 -23.65
CA ILE A 192 9.00 -22.90 -23.97
C ILE A 192 7.90 -22.92 -25.05
N LEU A 193 6.86 -22.11 -24.91
CA LEU A 193 5.77 -22.05 -25.87
C LEU A 193 6.26 -21.60 -27.26
N LEU A 194 7.16 -20.63 -27.33
CA LEU A 194 7.79 -20.19 -28.59
C LEU A 194 8.60 -21.31 -29.24
N SER A 195 9.40 -22.06 -28.47
CA SER A 195 10.16 -23.21 -29.01
C SER A 195 9.27 -24.33 -29.55
N LEU A 196 8.10 -24.55 -28.95
CA LEU A 196 7.11 -25.53 -29.43
C LEU A 196 6.36 -25.04 -30.68
N SER A 197 6.14 -23.73 -30.82
CA SER A 197 5.53 -23.12 -32.00
C SER A 197 6.41 -23.26 -33.24
N GLU A 198 7.72 -23.19 -33.09
CA GLU A 198 8.66 -23.34 -34.20
C GLU A 198 8.70 -24.78 -34.73
N TYR A 199 8.36 -25.77 -33.90
CA TYR A 199 8.39 -27.19 -34.25
C TYR A 199 7.08 -27.75 -34.80
N ARG A 200 5.93 -27.04 -34.70
CA ARG A 200 4.61 -27.59 -35.07
C ARG A 200 3.87 -26.68 -36.09
N PRO A 201 4.12 -26.81 -37.41
CA PRO A 201 3.51 -25.90 -38.39
C PRO A 201 2.08 -26.29 -38.85
N ILE A 202 1.50 -27.44 -38.44
CA ILE A 202 0.40 -28.06 -39.23
C ILE A 202 -0.80 -28.58 -38.41
N LEU A 203 -1.23 -27.97 -37.31
CA LEU A 203 -2.57 -28.30 -36.78
C LEU A 203 -3.34 -27.07 -36.31
N SER A 204 -4.27 -26.66 -37.18
CA SER A 204 -5.49 -25.90 -36.94
C SER A 204 -5.57 -25.11 -35.62
N ARG A 205 -5.35 -23.79 -35.76
CA ARG A 205 -6.03 -22.67 -35.08
C ARG A 205 -7.02 -23.05 -33.96
N ALA A 206 -6.54 -23.64 -32.87
CA ALA A 206 -7.12 -23.39 -31.55
C ALA A 206 -6.88 -21.89 -31.25
N PRO A 207 -7.78 -21.16 -30.58
CA PRO A 207 -7.56 -19.75 -30.28
C PRO A 207 -6.26 -19.66 -29.50
N ALA A 208 -5.20 -19.26 -30.21
CA ALA A 208 -3.90 -19.05 -29.66
C ALA A 208 -4.10 -18.13 -28.48
N PHE A 209 -3.60 -18.54 -27.32
CA PHE A 209 -3.29 -17.60 -26.26
C PHE A 209 -2.28 -16.62 -26.87
N GLN A 210 -2.80 -15.59 -27.55
CA GLN A 210 -1.99 -14.53 -28.11
C GLN A 210 -1.11 -14.04 -26.97
N PRO A 211 0.16 -13.71 -27.22
CA PRO A 211 1.02 -13.11 -26.23
C PRO A 211 0.51 -11.69 -25.93
N ARG A 212 -0.59 -11.59 -25.18
CA ARG A 212 -1.04 -10.41 -24.44
C ARG A 212 -0.10 -10.16 -23.24
N THR A 213 1.13 -10.63 -23.35
CA THR A 213 2.20 -10.70 -22.35
C THR A 213 2.87 -9.34 -22.24
N SER A 214 3.13 -8.62 -23.35
CA SER A 214 3.82 -7.31 -23.31
C SER A 214 3.16 -6.27 -22.39
N ILE A 215 1.82 -6.14 -22.41
CA ILE A 215 1.11 -5.15 -21.59
C ILE A 215 0.97 -5.64 -20.14
N ALA A 216 0.71 -6.92 -19.92
CA ALA A 216 0.58 -7.49 -18.57
C ALA A 216 1.93 -7.54 -17.85
N ASP A 217 3.01 -7.90 -18.54
CA ASP A 217 4.37 -8.01 -18.01
C ASP A 217 4.96 -6.64 -17.66
N LYS A 218 4.71 -5.61 -18.49
CA LYS A 218 5.09 -4.23 -18.16
C LYS A 218 4.37 -3.73 -16.90
N LYS A 219 3.07 -4.04 -16.76
CA LYS A 219 2.30 -3.68 -15.55
C LYS A 219 2.85 -4.36 -14.30
N LEU A 220 3.22 -5.64 -14.38
CA LEU A 220 3.78 -6.39 -13.24
C LEU A 220 5.13 -5.81 -12.76
N ILE A 221 6.00 -5.32 -13.65
CA ILE A 221 7.26 -4.68 -13.24
C ILE A 221 7.03 -3.28 -12.66
N LEU A 222 6.08 -2.54 -13.23
CA LEU A 222 5.84 -1.15 -12.87
C LEU A 222 5.26 -1.01 -11.46
N ILE A 223 4.43 -1.95 -11.02
CA ILE A 223 3.77 -1.91 -9.70
C ILE A 223 4.78 -1.79 -8.53
N PRO A 224 5.73 -2.73 -8.32
CA PRO A 224 6.68 -2.63 -7.20
C PRO A 224 7.63 -1.43 -7.33
N VAL A 225 8.00 -1.04 -8.56
CA VAL A 225 8.86 0.13 -8.79
C VAL A 225 8.15 1.42 -8.38
N ILE A 226 6.91 1.62 -8.84
CA ILE A 226 6.09 2.78 -8.45
C ILE A 226 5.88 2.77 -6.93
N PHE A 227 5.56 1.61 -6.35
CA PHE A 227 5.38 1.50 -4.90
C PHE A 227 6.60 2.00 -4.12
N ILE A 228 7.81 1.55 -4.49
CA ILE A 228 9.05 1.98 -3.83
C ILE A 228 9.30 3.48 -4.05
N ILE A 229 9.18 3.98 -5.28
CA ILE A 229 9.42 5.39 -5.60
C ILE A 229 8.48 6.32 -4.82
N LEU A 230 7.22 5.95 -4.69
CA LEU A 230 6.24 6.76 -3.96
C LEU A 230 6.44 6.70 -2.45
N ARG A 231 6.85 5.55 -1.90
CA ARG A 231 6.91 5.34 -0.44
C ARG A 231 8.26 5.69 0.19
N ILE A 232 9.36 5.68 -0.58
CA ILE A 232 10.72 5.85 -0.04
C ILE A 232 10.91 7.13 0.75
N TRP A 233 10.21 8.21 0.39
CA TRP A 233 10.26 9.50 1.07
C TRP A 233 9.82 9.43 2.54
N SER A 234 8.84 8.57 2.86
CA SER A 234 8.44 8.32 4.23
C SER A 234 9.53 7.63 5.06
N THR A 235 10.31 6.74 4.44
CA THR A 235 11.46 6.11 5.09
C THR A 235 12.62 7.09 5.25
N VAL A 236 12.90 7.90 4.23
CA VAL A 236 13.94 8.94 4.29
C VAL A 236 13.69 9.89 5.46
N ARG A 237 12.46 10.40 5.62
CA ARG A 237 12.13 11.29 6.74
C ARG A 237 12.20 10.61 8.10
N PHE A 238 11.77 9.36 8.19
CA PHE A 238 11.92 8.58 9.41
C PHE A 238 13.39 8.48 9.82
N ILE A 239 14.29 8.11 8.89
CA ILE A 239 15.74 8.02 9.16
C ILE A 239 16.31 9.40 9.55
N LEU A 240 15.97 10.46 8.82
CA LEU A 240 16.45 11.81 9.13
C LEU A 240 15.99 12.27 10.52
N THR A 241 14.79 11.88 10.96
CA THR A 241 14.29 12.16 12.31
C THR A 241 15.09 11.40 13.37
N LEU A 242 15.38 10.11 13.13
CA LEU A 242 16.24 9.33 14.04
C LEU A 242 17.65 9.90 14.16
N CYS A 243 18.17 10.48 13.09
CA CYS A 243 19.48 11.13 13.07
C CYS A 243 19.48 12.57 13.62
N ASN A 244 18.34 13.09 14.09
CA ASN A 244 18.17 14.50 14.49
C ASN A 244 18.67 15.50 13.43
N SER A 245 18.51 15.17 12.15
CA SER A 245 19.00 16.01 11.05
C SER A 245 18.08 17.21 10.82
N PRO A 246 18.61 18.44 10.65
CA PRO A 246 17.79 19.61 10.34
C PRO A 246 17.11 19.51 8.96
N ALA A 247 17.56 18.59 8.10
CA ALA A 247 17.00 18.36 6.77
C ALA A 247 15.54 17.86 6.80
N VAL A 248 15.03 17.36 7.93
CA VAL A 248 13.62 16.96 8.09
C VAL A 248 12.65 18.11 7.77
N ARG A 249 13.07 19.36 7.99
CA ARG A 249 12.26 20.57 7.75
C ARG A 249 12.28 21.07 6.30
N ASN A 250 12.97 20.37 5.39
CA ASN A 250 13.04 20.79 3.99
C ASN A 250 11.66 20.61 3.32
N SER A 251 11.10 21.69 2.77
CA SER A 251 9.78 21.67 2.12
C SER A 251 9.63 20.64 1.00
N VAL A 252 10.71 20.31 0.28
CA VAL A 252 10.66 19.27 -0.77
C VAL A 252 10.43 17.90 -0.15
N LEU A 253 11.12 17.59 0.96
CA LEU A 253 10.90 16.35 1.72
C LEU A 253 9.51 16.32 2.36
N VAL A 254 8.97 17.48 2.73
CA VAL A 254 7.62 17.61 3.26
C VAL A 254 6.54 17.28 2.22
N VAL A 255 6.67 17.81 1.01
CA VAL A 255 5.73 17.57 -0.10
C VAL A 255 5.82 16.14 -0.64
N LEU A 256 7.02 15.54 -0.66
CA LEU A 256 7.23 14.20 -1.20
C LEU A 256 6.78 13.07 -0.26
N HIS A 257 6.52 13.38 1.02
CA HIS A 257 6.08 12.43 2.04
C HIS A 257 4.56 12.24 2.02
#